data_AF-A0A2G1XMQ9-F1
#
_entry.id   AF-A0A2G1XMQ9-F1
#
_cell.length_a   1.000
_cell.length_b   1.000
_cell.length_c   1.000
_cell.angle_alpha   90.00
_cell.angle_beta   90.00
_cell.angle_gamma   90.00
#
_symmetry.space_group_name_H-M   'P 1'
#
loop_
_entity.id
_entity.type
_entity.pdbx_description
1 polymer ?
#
loop_
_entity_poly.entity_id
_entity_poly.type
_entity_poly.pdbx_seq_one_letter_code
_entity_poly.pdbx_strand_id
1 'polypeptide(L)'
;MCATGSGGGVAAIAVLHEVVPEEFASSVLEFTAALSEEERRCWLGEHTRTRYLVGNPANLAGRLPPTTAHRDGRVAWYREDPRTGHRELRLLLRALRGELPADPPPYVLHVPRGLPEPDRARSPRSWRITVDVRDLTLPGYLVHLGHTLSEPAITGVLRAGDRIAVHHTRRLTPPAGGHAYLRVHRDTDDPRRLRAYAVLADESAHD
;
A
#
# COMPACT_ATOMS: atom_id res chain seq x y z
N MET A 1 2.70 -23.05 1.51
CA MET A 1 1.31 -23.21 1.03
C MET A 1 0.46 -22.43 2.01
N CYS A 2 -0.12 -21.29 1.61
CA CYS A 2 -0.92 -20.47 2.52
C CYS A 2 -1.96 -21.38 3.15
N ALA A 3 -1.98 -21.51 4.48
CA ALA A 3 -2.76 -22.53 5.16
C ALA A 3 -4.22 -22.47 4.69
N THR A 4 -4.59 -23.42 3.82
CA THR A 4 -5.94 -23.60 3.32
C THR A 4 -6.76 -24.29 4.40
N GLY A 5 -6.97 -23.59 5.51
CA GLY A 5 -7.80 -24.01 6.63
C GLY A 5 -8.83 -22.92 6.89
N SER A 6 -10.04 -23.13 6.39
CA SER A 6 -11.29 -22.38 6.64
C SER A 6 -11.17 -20.92 7.11
N GLY A 7 -11.30 -19.98 6.16
CA GLY A 7 -12.00 -18.70 6.38
C GLY A 7 -11.22 -17.51 6.94
N GLY A 8 -9.89 -17.57 7.09
CA GLY A 8 -9.08 -16.46 7.60
C GLY A 8 -7.84 -16.20 6.76
N GLY A 9 -8.01 -15.63 5.57
CA GLY A 9 -6.87 -15.22 4.75
C GLY A 9 -6.03 -14.13 5.43
N VAL A 10 -4.71 -14.15 5.21
CA VAL A 10 -3.74 -13.20 5.79
C VAL A 10 -4.01 -11.80 5.22
N ALA A 11 -4.66 -10.95 6.01
CA ALA A 11 -4.70 -9.51 5.77
C ALA A 11 -3.56 -8.84 6.54
N ALA A 12 -3.26 -7.59 6.19
CA ALA A 12 -2.41 -6.74 7.00
C ALA A 12 -3.27 -5.82 7.89
N ILE A 13 -2.72 -5.38 9.01
CA ILE A 13 -3.32 -4.30 9.80
C ILE A 13 -2.30 -3.17 9.88
N ALA A 14 -2.71 -1.98 9.46
CA ALA A 14 -1.94 -0.75 9.64
C ALA A 14 -2.61 0.08 10.74
N VAL A 15 -1.85 0.40 11.78
CA VAL A 15 -2.24 1.33 12.84
C VAL A 15 -1.60 2.68 12.54
N LEU A 16 -2.43 3.72 12.41
CA LEU A 16 -2.00 5.08 12.05
C LEU A 16 -2.32 6.04 13.19
N HIS A 17 -1.32 6.80 13.63
CA HIS A 17 -1.49 7.88 14.59
C HIS A 17 -1.93 9.18 13.91
N GLU A 18 -1.23 9.52 12.84
CA GLU A 18 -1.48 10.66 11.95
C GLU A 18 -1.26 10.16 10.52
N VAL A 19 -2.02 10.69 9.56
CA VAL A 19 -1.91 10.27 8.17
C VAL A 19 -1.18 11.32 7.35
N VAL A 20 0.10 11.09 7.14
CA VAL A 20 0.91 11.78 6.13
C VAL A 20 1.05 10.84 4.93
N PRO A 21 0.56 11.23 3.73
CA PRO A 21 0.57 10.35 2.55
C PRO A 21 1.93 9.75 2.19
N GLU A 22 3.00 10.55 2.28
CA GLU A 22 4.38 10.10 1.99
C GLU A 22 4.85 9.04 2.99
N GLU A 23 4.67 9.30 4.29
CA GLU A 23 5.08 8.38 5.37
C GLU A 23 4.30 7.07 5.29
N PHE A 24 2.98 7.15 5.03
CA PHE A 24 2.17 5.97 4.77
C PHE A 24 2.70 5.18 3.58
N ALA A 25 2.96 5.84 2.45
CA ALA A 25 3.40 5.18 1.23
C ALA A 25 4.78 4.51 1.39
N SER A 26 5.72 5.18 2.05
CA SER A 26 7.02 4.59 2.41
C SER A 26 6.82 3.36 3.30
N SER A 27 5.95 3.46 4.32
CA SER A 27 5.69 2.35 5.23
C SER A 27 5.08 1.11 4.54
N VAL A 28 4.29 1.28 3.47
CA VAL A 28 3.77 0.15 2.68
C VAL A 28 4.91 -0.63 2.02
N LEU A 29 5.89 0.10 1.44
CA LEU A 29 7.03 -0.51 0.78
C LEU A 29 7.97 -1.20 1.80
N GLU A 30 8.20 -0.56 2.94
CA GLU A 30 8.97 -1.12 4.06
C GLU A 30 8.33 -2.40 4.60
N PHE A 31 7.00 -2.37 4.84
CA PHE A 31 6.26 -3.55 5.28
C PHE A 31 6.37 -4.68 4.24
N THR A 32 6.18 -4.38 2.96
CA THR A 32 6.29 -5.37 1.87
C THR A 32 7.68 -6.00 1.80
N ALA A 33 8.73 -5.21 2.01
CA ALA A 33 10.12 -5.67 2.04
C ALA A 33 10.44 -6.55 3.26
N ALA A 34 9.81 -6.29 4.41
CA ALA A 34 10.01 -7.06 5.63
C ALA A 34 9.31 -8.42 5.65
N LEU A 35 8.32 -8.64 4.77
CA LEU A 35 7.67 -9.94 4.63
C LEU A 35 8.60 -10.96 3.97
N SER A 36 8.47 -12.23 4.34
CA SER A 36 9.04 -13.34 3.57
C SER A 36 8.34 -13.48 2.22
N GLU A 37 8.94 -14.24 1.30
CA GLU A 37 8.33 -14.51 -0.01
C GLU A 37 6.98 -15.23 0.11
N GLU A 38 6.86 -16.19 1.05
CA GLU A 38 5.60 -16.88 1.30
C GLU A 38 4.54 -15.91 1.83
N GLU A 39 4.87 -15.05 2.79
CA GLU A 39 3.94 -14.06 3.32
C GLU A 39 3.49 -13.05 2.27
N ARG A 40 4.40 -12.58 1.41
CA ARG A 40 4.06 -11.73 0.27
C ARG A 40 3.08 -12.42 -0.67
N ARG A 41 3.33 -13.68 -1.02
CA ARG A 41 2.41 -14.47 -1.87
C ARG A 41 1.05 -14.67 -1.23
N CYS A 42 1.01 -14.92 0.08
CA CYS A 42 -0.26 -15.06 0.80
C CYS A 42 -1.03 -13.74 0.87
N TRP A 43 -0.35 -12.63 1.17
CA TRP A 43 -0.99 -11.32 1.20
C TRP A 43 -1.48 -10.90 -0.18
N LEU A 44 -0.71 -11.16 -1.24
CA LEU A 44 -1.14 -10.97 -2.63
C LEU A 44 -2.36 -11.84 -3.00
N GLY A 45 -2.39 -13.10 -2.56
CA GLY A 45 -3.53 -14.01 -2.75
C GLY A 45 -4.82 -13.50 -2.10
N GLU A 46 -4.70 -12.69 -1.04
CA GLU A 46 -5.79 -11.96 -0.40
C GLU A 46 -5.98 -10.54 -0.96
N HIS A 47 -5.52 -10.31 -2.19
CA HIS A 47 -5.56 -9.02 -2.88
C HIS A 47 -4.94 -7.88 -2.07
N THR A 48 -3.84 -8.16 -1.36
CA THR A 48 -3.16 -7.20 -0.46
C THR A 48 -4.11 -6.50 0.53
N ARG A 49 -5.19 -7.18 0.94
CA ARG A 49 -6.21 -6.63 1.84
C ARG A 49 -5.57 -6.13 3.13
N THR A 50 -5.92 -4.90 3.50
CA THR A 50 -5.39 -4.21 4.68
C THR A 50 -6.51 -3.57 5.48
N ARG A 51 -6.47 -3.68 6.81
CA ARG A 51 -7.33 -2.93 7.73
C ARG A 51 -6.58 -1.73 8.28
N TYR A 52 -7.16 -0.55 8.15
CA TYR A 52 -6.61 0.70 8.68
C TYR A 52 -7.30 1.04 10.00
N LEU A 53 -6.51 1.10 11.08
CA LEU A 53 -6.97 1.42 12.43
C LEU A 53 -6.31 2.71 12.92
N VAL A 54 -7.00 3.48 13.74
CA VAL A 54 -6.47 4.70 14.36
C VAL A 54 -6.02 4.41 15.77
N GLY A 55 -4.78 4.81 16.08
CA GLY A 55 -4.17 4.66 17.40
C GLY A 55 -2.73 5.15 17.42
N ASN A 56 -2.11 5.22 18.59
CA ASN A 56 -0.69 5.55 18.70
C ASN A 56 0.14 4.25 18.75
N PRO A 57 0.97 3.95 17.72
CA PRO A 57 1.81 2.75 17.71
C PRO A 57 2.73 2.60 18.93
N ALA A 58 3.26 3.70 19.46
CA ALA A 58 4.17 3.66 20.61
C ALA A 58 3.46 3.13 21.88
N ASN A 59 2.17 3.45 22.05
CA ASN A 59 1.38 2.95 23.18
C ASN A 59 1.07 1.44 23.08
N LEU A 60 1.18 0.86 21.88
CA LEU A 60 0.90 -0.55 21.63
C LEU A 60 2.16 -1.41 21.67
N ALA A 61 3.33 -0.85 21.31
CA ALA A 61 4.56 -1.60 21.07
C ALA A 61 4.99 -2.52 22.25
N GLY A 62 4.76 -2.11 23.49
CA GLY A 62 5.10 -2.90 24.67
C GLY A 62 4.23 -4.14 24.89
N ARG A 63 2.97 -4.13 24.40
CA ARG A 63 2.01 -5.25 24.55
C ARG A 63 1.83 -6.03 23.25
N LEU A 64 1.83 -5.33 22.13
CA LEU A 64 1.54 -5.82 20.80
C LEU A 64 2.64 -5.29 19.86
N PRO A 65 3.81 -5.96 19.82
CA PRO A 65 4.93 -5.53 18.99
C PRO A 65 4.53 -5.64 17.51
N PRO A 66 4.74 -4.57 16.71
CA PRO A 66 4.42 -4.61 15.29
C PRO A 66 5.42 -5.45 14.51
N THR A 67 5.02 -5.91 13.31
CA THR A 67 5.94 -6.54 12.36
C THR A 67 6.92 -5.52 11.80
N THR A 68 6.42 -4.33 11.44
CA THR A 68 7.27 -3.18 11.12
C THR A 68 6.65 -1.92 11.70
N ALA A 69 7.49 -0.95 12.04
CA ALA A 69 7.06 0.41 12.35
C ALA A 69 7.86 1.36 11.47
N HIS A 70 7.18 2.35 10.90
CA HIS A 70 7.84 3.41 10.16
C HIS A 70 8.70 4.24 11.12
N ARG A 71 9.79 4.82 10.61
CA ARG A 71 10.84 5.48 11.41
C ARG A 71 10.36 6.61 12.34
N ASP A 72 9.28 7.28 11.98
CA ASP A 72 8.66 8.36 12.77
C ASP A 72 7.69 7.86 13.84
N GLY A 73 7.43 6.54 13.90
CA GLY A 73 6.48 5.92 14.81
C GLY A 73 5.01 6.21 14.52
N ARG A 74 4.67 6.84 13.38
CA ARG A 74 3.30 7.21 13.03
C ARG A 74 2.49 6.08 12.41
N VAL A 75 3.18 5.14 11.75
CA VAL A 75 2.56 3.96 11.14
C VAL A 75 3.22 2.70 11.69
N ALA A 76 2.39 1.74 12.12
CA ALA A 76 2.84 0.41 12.47
C ALA A 76 2.01 -0.65 11.75
N TRP A 77 2.70 -1.65 11.23
CA TRP A 77 2.12 -2.75 10.47
C TRP A 77 2.19 -4.05 11.23
N TYR A 78 1.11 -4.80 11.16
CA TYR A 78 0.96 -6.12 11.76
C TYR A 78 0.56 -7.11 10.68
N ARG A 79 1.26 -8.25 10.63
CA ARG A 79 0.81 -9.43 9.89
C ARG A 79 -0.40 -10.01 10.59
N GLU A 80 -1.56 -10.13 9.94
CA GLU A 80 -2.70 -10.80 10.59
C GLU A 80 -2.39 -12.28 10.79
N ASP A 81 -2.26 -12.67 12.06
CA ASP A 81 -2.15 -14.07 12.44
C ASP A 81 -3.52 -14.74 12.28
N PRO A 82 -3.66 -15.79 11.44
CA PRO A 82 -4.93 -16.48 11.22
C PRO A 82 -5.58 -17.02 12.51
N ARG A 83 -4.79 -17.30 13.56
CA ARG A 83 -5.29 -17.88 14.82
C ARG A 83 -5.86 -16.83 15.76
N THR A 84 -5.21 -15.68 15.85
CA THR A 84 -5.57 -14.64 16.81
C THR A 84 -6.34 -13.48 16.16
N GLY A 85 -6.24 -13.32 14.83
CA GLY A 85 -6.87 -12.28 14.02
C GLY A 85 -6.56 -10.86 14.51
N HIS A 86 -5.50 -10.69 15.31
CA HIS A 86 -5.22 -9.52 16.15
C HIS A 86 -6.49 -8.94 16.80
N ARG A 87 -7.32 -9.82 17.38
CA ARG A 87 -8.57 -9.42 18.04
C ARG A 87 -8.35 -8.30 19.04
N GLU A 88 -7.23 -8.30 19.76
CA GLU A 88 -6.89 -7.25 20.71
C GLU A 88 -6.80 -5.86 20.04
N LEU A 89 -6.10 -5.72 18.91
CA LEU A 89 -6.04 -4.45 18.17
C LEU A 89 -7.43 -3.97 17.76
N ARG A 90 -8.30 -4.88 17.32
CA ARG A 90 -9.67 -4.55 16.88
C ARG A 90 -10.60 -4.16 18.03
N LEU A 91 -10.31 -4.61 19.25
CA LEU A 91 -11.06 -4.23 20.45
C LEU A 91 -10.59 -2.89 21.00
N LEU A 92 -9.28 -2.61 20.91
CA LEU A 92 -8.67 -1.40 21.44
C LEU A 92 -8.80 -0.19 20.52
N LEU A 93 -8.81 -0.41 19.20
CA LEU A 93 -8.71 0.65 18.21
C LEU A 93 -9.99 0.78 17.37
N ARG A 94 -10.16 1.95 16.75
CA ARG A 94 -11.26 2.22 15.83
C ARG A 94 -10.78 2.13 14.38
N ALA A 95 -11.68 1.78 13.47
CA ALA A 95 -11.41 1.87 12.04
C ALA A 95 -11.15 3.33 11.64
N LEU A 96 -10.17 3.53 10.75
CA LEU A 96 -9.87 4.84 10.18
C LEU A 96 -11.07 5.40 9.44
N ARG A 97 -11.33 6.69 9.66
CA ARG A 97 -12.31 7.50 8.96
C ARG A 97 -11.69 8.88 8.71
N GLY A 98 -12.18 9.56 7.69
CA GLY A 98 -11.72 10.91 7.37
C GLY A 98 -11.86 11.23 5.89
N GLU A 99 -11.67 12.50 5.59
CA GLU A 99 -11.63 13.04 4.23
C GLU A 99 -10.17 13.20 3.80
N LEU A 100 -9.91 13.00 2.52
CA LEU A 100 -8.61 13.32 1.95
C LEU A 100 -8.50 14.84 1.79
N PRO A 101 -7.32 15.45 2.01
CA PRO A 101 -7.09 16.85 1.66
C PRO A 101 -7.47 17.12 0.21
N ALA A 102 -8.02 18.31 -0.08
CA ALA A 102 -8.54 18.65 -1.40
C ALA A 102 -7.49 18.57 -2.52
N ASP A 103 -6.24 18.93 -2.19
CA ASP A 103 -5.09 18.95 -3.09
C ASP A 103 -3.83 18.42 -2.37
N PRO A 104 -3.67 17.10 -2.25
CA PRO A 104 -2.48 16.52 -1.63
C PRO A 104 -1.22 16.88 -2.43
N PRO A 105 -0.12 17.29 -1.79
CA PRO A 105 1.10 17.64 -2.50
C PRO A 105 1.75 16.39 -3.12
N PRO A 106 2.46 16.52 -4.26
CA PRO A 106 3.26 15.43 -4.80
C PRO A 106 4.46 15.15 -3.90
N TYR A 107 4.93 13.91 -3.91
CA TYR A 107 6.10 13.48 -3.15
C TYR A 107 6.85 12.36 -3.88
N VAL A 108 8.05 12.04 -3.40
CA VAL A 108 8.94 11.05 -4.00
C VAL A 108 9.25 9.95 -3.00
N LEU A 109 9.15 8.71 -3.44
CA LEU A 109 9.50 7.53 -2.67
C LEU A 109 10.73 6.85 -3.24
N HIS A 110 11.43 6.12 -2.38
CA HIS A 110 12.48 5.20 -2.77
C HIS A 110 12.06 3.78 -2.39
N VAL A 111 12.21 2.86 -3.33
CA VAL A 111 11.90 1.46 -3.08
C VAL A 111 13.02 0.84 -2.23
N PRO A 112 12.72 0.34 -1.02
CA PRO A 112 13.73 -0.14 -0.09
C PRO A 112 14.39 -1.42 -0.58
N ARG A 113 15.55 -1.73 0.01
CA ARG A 113 16.20 -3.05 -0.13
C ARG A 113 15.35 -4.12 0.56
N GLY A 114 15.51 -5.38 0.16
CA GLY A 114 14.78 -6.53 0.75
C GLY A 114 13.53 -6.96 -0.04
N LEU A 115 13.15 -6.21 -1.07
CA LEU A 115 12.23 -6.70 -2.09
C LEU A 115 12.90 -7.73 -3.02
N PRO A 116 12.12 -8.59 -3.70
CA PRO A 116 12.66 -9.57 -4.63
C PRO A 116 13.57 -8.92 -5.68
N GLU A 117 14.82 -9.36 -5.73
CA GLU A 117 15.71 -9.08 -6.85
C GLU A 117 15.56 -10.24 -7.85
N PRO A 118 14.98 -10.04 -9.04
CA PRO A 118 15.05 -11.07 -10.07
C PRO A 118 16.50 -11.25 -10.52
N ASP A 119 16.81 -12.45 -11.03
CA ASP A 119 18.13 -12.97 -11.44
C ASP A 119 19.00 -12.08 -12.36
N ARG A 120 18.54 -10.91 -12.78
CA ARG A 120 19.28 -9.95 -13.60
C ARG A 120 19.28 -8.58 -12.96
N ALA A 121 20.49 -8.07 -12.67
CA ALA A 121 20.74 -6.70 -12.27
C ALA A 121 20.18 -5.73 -13.31
N ARG A 122 19.00 -5.17 -13.05
CA ARG A 122 18.43 -4.04 -13.79
C ARG A 122 18.87 -2.77 -13.07
N SER A 123 19.37 -1.78 -13.80
CA SER A 123 19.61 -0.45 -13.23
C SER A 123 18.31 0.13 -12.66
N PRO A 124 18.35 0.87 -11.53
CA PRO A 124 17.18 1.55 -10.98
C PRO A 124 16.41 2.36 -12.03
N ARG A 125 15.07 2.35 -11.94
CA ARG A 125 14.17 3.14 -12.80
C ARG A 125 13.48 4.24 -12.02
N SER A 126 13.04 5.25 -12.77
CA SER A 126 12.10 6.26 -12.32
C SER A 126 10.68 5.88 -12.74
N TRP A 127 9.78 5.86 -11.78
CA TRP A 127 8.37 5.55 -11.98
C TRP A 127 7.50 6.73 -11.56
N ARG A 128 6.31 6.79 -12.14
CA ARG A 128 5.26 7.71 -11.73
C ARG A 128 4.03 6.95 -11.30
N ILE A 129 3.54 7.24 -10.11
CA ILE A 129 2.18 6.91 -9.68
C ILE A 129 1.32 8.15 -9.84
N THR A 130 0.20 8.03 -10.54
CA THR A 130 -0.85 9.07 -10.56
C THR A 130 -2.11 8.49 -9.94
N VAL A 131 -2.58 9.09 -8.84
CA VAL A 131 -3.78 8.68 -8.10
C VAL A 131 -4.94 9.61 -8.45
N ASP A 132 -6.06 9.02 -8.85
CA ASP A 132 -7.32 9.74 -9.03
C ASP A 132 -8.00 9.92 -7.67
N VAL A 133 -7.93 11.12 -7.12
CA VAL A 133 -8.44 11.47 -5.79
C VAL A 133 -9.89 11.94 -5.78
N ARG A 134 -10.53 12.05 -6.95
CA ARG A 134 -11.91 12.53 -7.02
C ARG A 134 -12.83 11.60 -6.21
N ASP A 135 -13.58 12.19 -5.29
CA ASP A 135 -14.58 11.53 -4.44
C ASP A 135 -14.01 10.40 -3.56
N LEU A 136 -12.69 10.41 -3.30
CA LEU A 136 -12.06 9.46 -2.38
C LEU A 136 -12.15 9.93 -0.92
N THR A 137 -12.65 9.05 -0.07
CA THR A 137 -12.40 9.14 1.38
C THR A 137 -10.93 8.85 1.68
N LEU A 138 -10.44 9.27 2.86
CA LEU A 138 -9.08 8.97 3.29
C LEU A 138 -8.80 7.45 3.30
N PRO A 139 -9.66 6.57 3.87
CA PRO A 139 -9.45 5.13 3.76
C PRO A 139 -9.43 4.61 2.31
N GLY A 140 -10.29 5.14 1.44
CA GLY A 140 -10.29 4.76 0.02
C GLY A 140 -8.97 5.10 -0.67
N TYR A 141 -8.44 6.28 -0.40
CA TYR A 141 -7.10 6.68 -0.86
C TYR A 141 -6.00 5.71 -0.38
N LEU A 142 -5.96 5.39 0.91
CA LEU A 142 -4.95 4.46 1.46
C LEU A 142 -5.07 3.07 0.87
N VAL A 143 -6.30 2.57 0.66
CA VAL A 143 -6.56 1.30 -0.03
C VAL A 143 -5.92 1.33 -1.43
N HIS A 144 -6.31 2.28 -2.28
CA HIS A 144 -5.85 2.31 -3.66
C HIS A 144 -4.33 2.48 -3.77
N LEU A 145 -3.76 3.42 -3.00
CA LEU A 145 -2.32 3.63 -2.98
C LEU A 145 -1.56 2.40 -2.45
N GLY A 146 -2.07 1.78 -1.38
CA GLY A 146 -1.48 0.57 -0.79
C GLY A 146 -1.38 -0.58 -1.79
N HIS A 147 -2.45 -0.86 -2.55
CA HIS A 147 -2.42 -1.86 -3.63
C HIS A 147 -1.41 -1.49 -4.74
N THR A 148 -1.42 -0.23 -5.19
CA THR A 148 -0.54 0.26 -6.27
C THR A 148 0.94 0.22 -5.90
N LEU A 149 1.27 0.22 -4.61
CA LEU A 149 2.65 0.06 -4.15
C LEU A 149 2.99 -1.41 -3.87
N SER A 150 2.17 -2.10 -3.08
CA SER A 150 2.47 -3.45 -2.61
C SER A 150 2.42 -4.50 -3.72
N GLU A 151 1.43 -4.48 -4.62
CA GLU A 151 1.30 -5.52 -5.63
C GLU A 151 2.42 -5.45 -6.69
N PRO A 152 2.78 -4.28 -7.25
CA PRO A 152 3.96 -4.15 -8.10
C PRO A 152 5.28 -4.50 -7.41
N ALA A 153 5.40 -4.23 -6.10
CA ALA A 153 6.57 -4.62 -5.31
C ALA A 153 6.65 -6.15 -5.11
N ILE A 154 5.53 -6.81 -4.82
CA ILE A 154 5.46 -8.27 -4.66
C ILE A 154 5.73 -8.98 -6.00
N THR A 155 5.20 -8.44 -7.10
CA THR A 155 5.32 -9.04 -8.45
C THR A 155 6.64 -8.68 -9.16
N GLY A 156 7.51 -7.87 -8.54
CA GLY A 156 8.84 -7.54 -9.06
C GLY A 156 8.87 -6.47 -10.16
N VAL A 157 7.76 -5.76 -10.36
CA VAL A 157 7.69 -4.56 -11.22
C VAL A 157 8.49 -3.42 -10.58
N LEU A 158 8.18 -3.12 -9.32
CA LEU A 158 8.97 -2.21 -8.48
C LEU A 158 10.10 -3.00 -7.83
N ARG A 159 11.33 -2.47 -7.90
CA ARG A 159 12.54 -3.12 -7.39
C ARG A 159 13.32 -2.19 -6.48
N ALA A 160 14.12 -2.78 -5.59
CA ALA A 160 14.99 -2.03 -4.70
C ALA A 160 15.83 -0.98 -5.47
N GLY A 161 15.87 0.24 -4.94
CA GLY A 161 16.58 1.37 -5.56
C GLY A 161 15.76 2.18 -6.58
N ASP A 162 14.62 1.65 -7.07
CA ASP A 162 13.72 2.43 -7.91
C ASP A 162 13.24 3.70 -7.19
N ARG A 163 12.98 4.76 -7.96
CA ARG A 163 12.43 6.03 -7.50
C ARG A 163 11.00 6.17 -8.01
N ILE A 164 10.08 6.61 -7.16
CA ILE A 164 8.66 6.74 -7.52
C ILE A 164 8.20 8.17 -7.22
N ALA A 165 7.82 8.93 -8.24
CA ALA A 165 7.09 10.18 -8.08
C ALA A 165 5.59 9.90 -7.92
N VAL A 166 4.97 10.38 -6.85
CA VAL A 166 3.53 10.24 -6.60
C VAL A 166 2.85 11.57 -6.86
N HIS A 167 1.85 11.55 -7.73
CA HIS A 167 1.01 12.67 -8.09
C HIS A 167 -0.46 12.35 -7.86
N HIS A 168 -1.24 13.39 -7.64
CA HIS A 168 -2.68 13.31 -7.43
C HIS A 168 -3.41 14.13 -8.49
N THR A 169 -4.51 13.61 -9.01
CA THR A 169 -5.36 14.27 -10.01
C THR A 169 -6.82 14.00 -9.70
N ARG A 170 -7.74 14.81 -10.22
CA ARG A 170 -9.19 14.53 -10.17
C ARG A 170 -9.71 13.81 -11.40
N ARG A 171 -8.84 13.57 -12.37
CA ARG A 171 -9.14 12.82 -13.59
C ARG A 171 -7.88 12.15 -14.09
N LEU A 172 -7.88 10.82 -14.06
CA LEU A 172 -6.80 10.02 -14.59
C LEU A 172 -6.85 10.03 -16.12
N THR A 173 -5.76 10.45 -16.75
CA THR A 173 -5.54 10.30 -18.19
C THR A 173 -4.54 9.16 -18.41
N PRO A 174 -4.77 8.28 -19.41
CA PRO A 174 -3.79 7.26 -19.73
C PRO A 174 -2.42 7.88 -20.03
N PRO A 175 -1.32 7.37 -19.45
CA PRO A 175 0.02 7.79 -19.81
C PRO A 175 0.31 7.44 -21.28
N ALA A 176 1.02 8.33 -21.99
CA ALA A 176 1.31 8.17 -23.42
C ALA A 176 2.16 6.91 -23.71
N GLY A 177 3.12 6.60 -22.84
CA GLY A 177 4.00 5.43 -22.94
C GLY A 177 3.40 4.12 -22.39
N GLY A 178 2.10 4.10 -22.05
CA GLY A 178 1.47 2.95 -21.41
C GLY A 178 1.74 2.85 -19.90
N HIS A 179 1.27 1.77 -19.28
CA HIS A 179 1.34 1.58 -17.83
C HIS A 179 1.91 0.20 -17.47
N ALA A 180 2.66 0.15 -16.36
CA ALA A 180 3.17 -1.09 -15.79
C ALA A 180 2.17 -1.72 -14.80
N TYR A 181 1.30 -0.91 -14.19
CA TYR A 181 0.24 -1.39 -13.31
C TYR A 181 -0.95 -0.40 -13.30
N LEU A 182 -2.17 -0.92 -13.21
CA LEU A 182 -3.41 -0.14 -13.16
C LEU A 182 -4.30 -0.64 -12.02
N ARG A 183 -4.63 0.23 -11.06
CA ARG A 183 -5.58 -0.09 -10.00
C ARG A 183 -7.00 0.21 -10.48
N VAL A 184 -7.71 -0.83 -10.90
CA VAL A 184 -9.13 -0.74 -11.26
C VAL A 184 -9.99 -1.28 -10.13
N HIS A 185 -11.09 -0.60 -9.82
CA HIS A 185 -12.14 -1.10 -8.94
C HIS A 185 -13.51 -0.62 -9.41
N ARG A 186 -14.60 -1.06 -8.75
CA ARG A 186 -15.93 -0.50 -9.02
C ARG A 186 -15.92 1.00 -8.73
N ASP A 187 -16.58 1.76 -9.58
CA ASP A 187 -16.76 3.19 -9.34
C ASP A 187 -17.63 3.37 -8.09
N THR A 188 -17.22 4.27 -7.20
CA THR A 188 -17.94 4.53 -5.95
C THR A 188 -19.25 5.28 -6.24
N ASP A 189 -19.28 6.09 -7.31
CA ASP A 189 -20.45 6.88 -7.71
C ASP A 189 -21.45 6.07 -8.56
N ASP A 190 -20.94 5.15 -9.40
CA ASP A 190 -21.77 4.21 -10.18
C ASP A 190 -21.19 2.78 -10.08
N PRO A 191 -21.68 1.96 -9.14
CA PRO A 191 -21.16 0.61 -8.91
C PRO A 191 -21.23 -0.35 -10.11
N ARG A 192 -21.93 0.02 -11.18
CA ARG A 192 -22.01 -0.75 -12.44
C ARG A 192 -20.83 -0.46 -13.38
N ARG A 193 -20.04 0.59 -13.09
CA ARG A 193 -18.88 0.99 -13.86
C ARG A 193 -17.59 0.58 -13.17
N LEU A 194 -16.54 0.43 -13.96
CA LEU A 194 -15.18 0.30 -13.47
C LEU A 194 -14.47 1.65 -13.59
N ARG A 195 -13.65 1.97 -12.59
CA ARG A 195 -12.82 3.17 -12.55
C ARG A 195 -11.38 2.79 -12.25
N ALA A 196 -10.45 3.41 -12.96
CA ALA A 196 -9.04 3.40 -12.60
C ALA A 196 -8.79 4.45 -11.52
N TYR A 197 -8.34 4.01 -10.35
CA TYR A 197 -8.05 4.87 -9.20
C TYR A 197 -6.57 5.23 -9.11
N ALA A 198 -5.68 4.44 -9.69
CA ALA A 198 -4.27 4.77 -9.78
C ALA A 198 -3.60 4.07 -10.96
N VAL A 199 -2.56 4.69 -11.49
CA VAL A 199 -1.72 4.12 -12.55
C VAL A 199 -0.25 4.24 -12.15
N LEU A 200 0.52 3.19 -12.39
CA LEU A 200 1.98 3.17 -12.31
C LEU A 200 2.53 3.14 -13.74
N ALA A 201 3.36 4.11 -14.10
CA ALA A 201 3.96 4.22 -15.42
C ALA A 201 5.47 4.47 -15.33
N ASP A 202 6.22 3.99 -16.32
CA ASP A 202 7.66 4.24 -16.44
C ASP A 202 7.87 5.69 -16.89
N GLU A 203 8.66 6.48 -16.15
CA GLU A 203 8.97 7.86 -16.55
C GLU A 203 9.93 7.90 -17.73
N SER A 204 10.78 6.87 -17.91
CA SER A 204 11.71 6.81 -19.04
C SER A 204 11.01 6.55 -20.38
N ALA A 205 9.72 6.24 -20.38
CA ALA A 205 8.91 6.08 -21.59
C ALA A 205 8.29 7.41 -22.09
N HIS A 206 8.63 8.55 -21.48
CA HIS A 206 8.06 9.86 -21.79
C HIS A 206 9.11 10.92 -22.20
N ASP A 207 10.36 10.50 -22.42
CA ASP A 207 11.42 11.29 -23.06
C ASP A 207 11.63 10.85 -24.52
#